data_AF-A0A7C5D9V8-F1
#
_entry.id   AF-A0A7C5D9V8-F1
#
_cell.length_a   1.000
_cell.length_b   1.000
_cell.length_c   1.000
_cell.angle_alpha   90.00
_cell.angle_beta   90.00
_cell.angle_gamma   90.00
#
_symmetry.space_group_name_H-M   'P 1'
#
loop_
_entity.id
_entity.type
_entity.pdbx_description
1 polymer ?
#
loop_
_entity_poly.entity_id
_entity_poly.type
_entity_poly.pdbx_seq_one_letter_code
_entity_poly.pdbx_strand_id
1 'polypeptide(L)'
;KKTKSFMRQLRLGGFETTTHERLEYIYEMAKEFGYIAAVVVFFALAEMVDFHLLFEYKTEIFIMFGITTLIRAISMAKFAFFGTVKSLESIKPVGLEGWFILTFSGMKGALSIILVHMIPDSFAHKEMFEAVTIGVVVLSIFVYGTTLWIYFTFFKKEDEKSIFKH
;
A
#
# COMPACT_ATOMS: atom_id res chain seq x y z
N LYS A 1 46.73 -27.28 7.31
CA LYS A 1 45.30 -27.24 7.73
C LYS A 1 44.52 -25.98 7.28
N LYS A 2 45.14 -24.86 6.86
CA LYS A 2 44.42 -23.61 6.45
C LYS A 2 43.75 -23.63 5.06
N THR A 3 44.20 -24.47 4.12
CA THR A 3 43.79 -24.39 2.69
C THR A 3 42.35 -24.84 2.42
N LYS A 4 41.77 -25.74 3.23
CA LYS A 4 40.37 -26.16 3.09
C LYS A 4 39.37 -25.06 3.47
N SER A 5 39.78 -24.07 4.27
CA SER A 5 38.94 -22.94 4.67
C SER A 5 38.74 -21.94 3.53
N PHE A 6 39.80 -21.68 2.76
CA PHE A 6 39.80 -20.68 1.68
C PHE A 6 38.96 -21.12 0.48
N MET A 7 39.11 -22.36 0.02
CA MET A 7 38.27 -22.92 -1.06
C MET A 7 36.79 -23.02 -0.67
N ARG A 8 36.48 -23.25 0.62
CA ARG A 8 35.10 -23.25 1.12
C ARG A 8 34.51 -21.84 1.16
N GLN A 9 35.31 -20.83 1.56
CA GLN A 9 34.90 -19.42 1.50
C GLN A 9 34.69 -18.91 0.07
N LEU A 10 35.54 -19.31 -0.89
CA LEU A 10 35.35 -18.96 -2.32
C LEU A 10 34.10 -19.61 -2.91
N ARG A 11 33.80 -20.88 -2.56
CA ARG A 11 32.56 -21.53 -2.97
C ARG A 11 31.34 -20.86 -2.35
N LEU A 12 31.36 -20.61 -1.04
CA LEU A 12 30.25 -19.94 -0.33
C LEU A 12 30.05 -18.51 -0.85
N GLY A 13 31.13 -17.77 -1.09
CA GLY A 13 31.08 -16.44 -1.72
C GLY A 13 30.52 -16.50 -3.14
N GLY A 14 30.87 -17.52 -3.93
CA GLY A 14 30.26 -17.76 -5.25
C GLY A 14 28.77 -18.13 -5.19
N PHE A 15 28.34 -18.87 -4.16
CA PHE A 15 26.91 -19.15 -3.92
C PHE A 15 26.17 -17.89 -3.43
N GLU A 16 26.78 -17.10 -2.56
CA GLU A 16 26.21 -15.82 -2.10
C GLU A 16 26.08 -14.84 -3.27
N THR A 17 27.14 -14.63 -4.09
CA THR A 17 27.06 -13.72 -5.25
C THR A 17 26.02 -14.19 -6.26
N THR A 18 25.99 -15.47 -6.60
CA THR A 18 24.97 -16.01 -7.53
C THR A 18 23.56 -16.01 -6.96
N THR A 19 23.39 -16.11 -5.64
CA THR A 19 22.07 -15.99 -4.99
C THR A 19 21.63 -14.53 -4.92
N HIS A 20 22.52 -13.60 -4.59
CA HIS A 20 22.25 -12.17 -4.57
C HIS A 20 21.85 -11.65 -5.95
N GLU A 21 22.61 -11.98 -7.00
CA GLU A 21 22.27 -11.59 -8.39
C GLU A 21 20.92 -12.18 -8.83
N ARG A 22 20.62 -13.44 -8.50
CA ARG A 22 19.31 -14.05 -8.81
C ARG A 22 18.18 -13.37 -8.07
N LEU A 23 18.40 -12.99 -6.82
CA LEU A 23 17.38 -12.41 -5.96
C LEU A 23 17.12 -10.94 -6.36
N GLU A 24 18.15 -10.20 -6.73
CA GLU A 24 18.06 -8.88 -7.35
C GLU A 24 17.31 -8.94 -8.69
N TYR A 25 17.65 -9.91 -9.55
CA TYR A 25 16.92 -10.14 -10.80
C TYR A 25 15.43 -10.46 -10.55
N ILE A 26 15.12 -11.32 -9.59
CA ILE A 26 13.72 -11.63 -9.23
C ILE A 26 13.00 -10.37 -8.74
N TYR A 27 13.64 -9.52 -7.94
CA TYR A 27 13.05 -8.27 -7.48
C TYR A 27 12.82 -7.28 -8.62
N GLU A 28 13.79 -7.13 -9.51
CA GLU A 28 13.67 -6.25 -10.68
C GLU A 28 12.53 -6.73 -11.59
N MET A 29 12.50 -8.01 -11.93
CA MET A 29 11.41 -8.61 -12.69
C MET A 29 10.06 -8.42 -11.98
N ALA A 30 9.98 -8.68 -10.67
CA ALA A 30 8.75 -8.51 -9.90
C ALA A 30 8.27 -7.06 -9.87
N LYS A 31 9.19 -6.08 -9.84
CA LYS A 31 8.89 -4.65 -9.90
C LYS A 31 8.29 -4.29 -11.26
N GLU A 32 8.88 -4.74 -12.36
CA GLU A 32 8.36 -4.50 -13.71
C GLU A 32 6.99 -5.15 -13.90
N PHE A 33 6.81 -6.41 -13.48
CA PHE A 33 5.50 -7.07 -13.46
C PHE A 33 4.49 -6.32 -12.59
N GLY A 34 4.93 -5.78 -11.45
CA GLY A 34 4.10 -4.97 -10.56
C GLY A 34 3.56 -3.71 -11.23
N TYR A 35 4.37 -3.01 -12.03
CA TYR A 35 3.91 -1.85 -12.79
C TYR A 35 2.89 -2.23 -13.87
N ILE A 36 3.15 -3.31 -14.61
CA ILE A 36 2.21 -3.80 -15.64
C ILE A 36 0.88 -4.19 -14.99
N ALA A 37 0.91 -4.94 -13.88
CA ALA A 37 -0.27 -5.33 -13.15
C ALA A 37 -1.06 -4.12 -12.62
N ALA A 38 -0.36 -3.09 -12.11
CA ALA A 38 -1.01 -1.88 -11.66
C ALA A 38 -1.79 -1.19 -12.80
N VAL A 39 -1.19 -1.07 -13.99
CA VAL A 39 -1.86 -0.49 -15.16
C VAL A 39 -3.11 -1.28 -15.55
N VAL A 40 -3.02 -2.61 -15.60
CA VAL A 40 -4.16 -3.48 -15.92
C VAL A 40 -5.28 -3.34 -14.88
N VAL A 41 -4.94 -3.27 -13.59
CA VAL A 41 -5.93 -3.04 -12.52
C VAL A 41 -6.62 -1.70 -12.67
N PHE A 42 -5.89 -0.63 -12.95
CA PHE A 42 -6.49 0.69 -13.16
C PHE A 42 -7.37 0.74 -14.40
N PHE A 43 -6.98 0.04 -15.47
CA PHE A 43 -7.79 -0.10 -16.67
C PHE A 43 -9.10 -0.86 -16.38
N ALA A 44 -9.01 -2.02 -15.72
CA ALA A 44 -10.19 -2.80 -15.32
C ALA A 44 -11.09 -2.01 -14.36
N LEU A 45 -10.51 -1.25 -13.43
CA LEU A 45 -11.26 -0.36 -12.55
C LEU A 45 -12.04 0.67 -13.36
N ALA A 46 -11.43 1.27 -14.38
CA ALA A 46 -12.09 2.28 -15.21
C ALA A 46 -13.25 1.69 -16.01
N GLU A 47 -13.14 0.44 -16.47
CA GLU A 47 -14.20 -0.29 -17.14
C GLU A 47 -15.37 -0.63 -16.19
N MET A 48 -15.08 -0.98 -14.94
CA MET A 48 -16.09 -1.35 -13.94
C MET A 48 -16.84 -0.16 -13.33
N VAL A 49 -16.37 1.07 -13.54
CA VAL A 49 -16.98 2.27 -12.96
C VAL A 49 -18.24 2.66 -13.72
N ASP A 50 -19.40 2.44 -13.11
CA ASP A 50 -20.67 2.99 -13.56
C ASP A 50 -21.03 4.25 -12.75
N PHE A 51 -21.02 5.40 -13.42
CA PHE A 51 -21.36 6.69 -12.80
C PHE A 51 -22.79 6.73 -12.26
N HIS A 52 -23.74 6.02 -12.88
CA HIS A 52 -25.13 6.02 -12.44
C HIS A 52 -25.25 5.39 -11.05
N LEU A 53 -24.70 4.18 -10.89
CA LEU A 53 -24.69 3.44 -9.62
C LEU A 53 -23.88 4.17 -8.54
N LEU A 54 -22.78 4.81 -8.90
CA LEU A 54 -21.98 5.62 -7.95
C LEU A 54 -22.76 6.82 -7.41
N PHE A 55 -23.59 7.46 -8.23
CA PHE A 55 -24.41 8.58 -7.80
C PHE A 55 -25.62 8.12 -6.96
N GLU A 56 -26.20 6.97 -7.29
CA GLU A 56 -27.28 6.37 -6.52
C GLU A 56 -26.82 6.01 -5.10
N TYR A 57 -25.71 5.28 -4.98
CA TYR A 57 -25.15 4.81 -3.70
C TYR A 57 -24.14 5.77 -3.05
N LYS A 58 -24.18 7.07 -3.41
CA LYS A 58 -23.20 8.05 -2.92
C LYS A 58 -23.15 8.11 -1.38
N THR A 59 -24.30 7.99 -0.73
CA THR A 59 -24.42 8.15 0.72
C THR A 59 -23.73 6.98 1.43
N GLU A 60 -23.98 5.77 0.95
CA GLU A 60 -23.41 4.51 1.40
C GLU A 60 -21.90 4.50 1.18
N ILE A 61 -21.44 4.98 0.01
CA ILE A 61 -20.01 5.14 -0.31
C ILE A 61 -19.33 6.08 0.69
N PHE A 62 -19.88 7.28 0.93
CA PHE A 62 -19.28 8.25 1.85
C PHE A 62 -19.24 7.73 3.30
N ILE A 63 -20.31 7.10 3.76
CA ILE A 63 -20.38 6.52 5.11
C ILE A 63 -19.34 5.40 5.25
N MET A 64 -19.29 4.47 4.30
CA MET A 64 -18.34 3.34 4.34
C MET A 64 -16.90 3.82 4.23
N PHE A 65 -16.64 4.81 3.37
CA PHE A 65 -15.33 5.46 3.27
C PHE A 65 -14.93 6.10 4.61
N GLY A 66 -15.82 6.86 5.23
CA GLY A 66 -15.58 7.50 6.53
C GLY A 66 -15.29 6.50 7.65
N ILE A 67 -16.17 5.50 7.82
CA ILE A 67 -16.03 4.47 8.86
C ILE A 67 -14.72 3.70 8.71
N THR A 68 -14.42 3.23 7.50
CA THR A 68 -13.20 2.45 7.26
C THR A 68 -11.93 3.28 7.40
N THR A 69 -11.95 4.55 7.00
CA THR A 69 -10.84 5.48 7.23
C THR A 69 -10.64 5.73 8.72
N LEU A 70 -11.73 5.88 9.48
CA LEU A 70 -11.67 6.06 10.92
C LEU A 70 -11.11 4.82 11.64
N ILE A 71 -11.62 3.62 11.32
CA ILE A 71 -11.11 2.36 11.86
C ILE A 71 -9.60 2.26 11.59
N ARG A 72 -9.19 2.60 10.37
CA ARG A 72 -7.78 2.61 9.99
C ARG A 72 -6.99 3.62 10.81
N ALA A 73 -7.43 4.86 10.89
CA ALA A 73 -6.77 5.92 11.66
C ALA A 73 -6.59 5.52 13.12
N ILE A 74 -7.61 4.91 13.75
CA ILE A 74 -7.54 4.39 15.12
C ILE A 74 -6.56 3.22 15.21
N SER A 75 -6.62 2.25 14.29
CA SER A 75 -5.72 1.09 14.29
C SER A 75 -4.26 1.52 14.15
N MET A 76 -3.96 2.47 13.25
CA MET A 76 -2.63 3.01 13.02
C MET A 76 -2.20 3.94 14.15
N ALA A 77 -3.13 4.67 14.79
CA ALA A 77 -2.82 5.45 15.99
C ALA A 77 -2.33 4.51 17.09
N LYS A 78 -2.97 3.34 17.24
CA LYS A 78 -2.47 2.36 18.20
C LYS A 78 -1.05 1.93 17.89
N PHE A 79 -0.70 1.69 16.63
CA PHE A 79 0.68 1.35 16.25
C PHE A 79 1.68 2.50 16.44
N ALA A 80 1.29 3.73 16.09
CA ALA A 80 2.16 4.89 16.17
C ALA A 80 2.43 5.34 17.61
N PHE A 81 1.43 5.23 18.50
CA PHE A 81 1.53 5.67 19.90
C PHE A 81 1.79 4.52 20.88
N PHE A 82 1.24 3.33 20.66
CA PHE A 82 1.51 2.12 21.48
C PHE A 82 2.60 1.21 20.87
N GLY A 83 3.39 1.69 19.91
CA GLY A 83 4.66 1.06 19.51
C GLY A 83 5.64 0.87 20.69
N THR A 84 5.35 1.46 21.86
CA THR A 84 6.00 1.22 23.15
C THR A 84 5.45 -0.03 23.90
N VAL A 85 4.65 -0.91 23.28
CA VAL A 85 4.32 -2.23 23.86
C VAL A 85 5.48 -3.18 23.59
N LYS A 86 6.53 -3.07 24.42
CA LYS A 86 7.55 -4.05 24.90
C LYS A 86 8.00 -5.27 24.06
N SER A 87 7.56 -5.51 22.83
CA SER A 87 7.84 -6.74 22.06
C SER A 87 8.33 -6.50 20.62
N LEU A 88 8.38 -5.26 20.14
CA LEU A 88 8.89 -4.91 18.81
C LEU A 88 10.03 -3.90 18.92
N GLU A 89 11.18 -4.37 19.42
CA GLU A 89 12.42 -3.59 19.58
C GLU A 89 12.97 -3.00 18.25
N SER A 90 12.38 -3.38 17.11
CA SER A 90 12.78 -2.95 15.76
C SER A 90 11.91 -1.85 15.14
N ILE A 91 10.77 -1.45 15.74
CA ILE A 91 9.89 -0.43 15.15
C ILE A 91 9.98 0.85 15.97
N LYS A 92 10.72 1.84 15.47
CA LYS A 92 10.78 3.16 16.10
C LYS A 92 9.39 3.81 16.06
N PRO A 93 8.92 4.43 17.16
CA PRO A 93 7.68 5.18 17.14
C PRO A 93 7.81 6.34 16.15
N VAL A 94 6.96 6.35 15.13
CA VAL A 94 7.01 7.29 14.01
C VAL A 94 6.29 8.63 14.31
N GLY A 95 5.81 8.81 15.54
CA GLY A 95 5.16 10.03 16.00
C GLY A 95 3.85 10.35 15.27
N LEU A 96 3.39 11.60 15.41
CA LEU A 96 2.18 12.11 14.78
C LEU A 96 2.27 12.13 13.24
N GLU A 97 3.43 12.47 12.69
CA GLU A 97 3.66 12.54 11.24
C GLU A 97 3.61 11.15 10.60
N GLY A 98 4.27 10.17 11.21
CA GLY A 98 4.24 8.80 10.72
C GLY A 98 2.86 8.16 10.87
N TRP A 99 2.11 8.48 11.93
CA TRP A 99 0.71 8.08 12.04
C TRP A 99 -0.12 8.57 10.86
N PHE A 100 0.04 9.85 10.49
CA PHE A 100 -0.65 10.45 9.36
C PHE A 100 -0.26 9.77 8.05
N ILE A 101 1.03 9.66 7.76
CA ILE A 101 1.54 9.03 6.54
C ILE A 101 1.10 7.56 6.44
N LEU A 102 1.16 6.78 7.53
CA LEU A 102 0.72 5.37 7.54
C LEU A 102 -0.80 5.21 7.32
N THR A 103 -1.58 6.16 7.83
CA THR A 103 -3.04 6.14 7.66
C THR A 103 -3.42 6.41 6.21
N PHE A 104 -2.78 7.36 5.54
CA PHE A 104 -3.13 7.76 4.17
C PHE A 104 -2.32 7.07 3.06
N SER A 105 -1.19 6.41 3.36
CA SER A 105 -0.33 5.78 2.33
C SER A 105 -0.87 4.50 1.72
N GLY A 106 -1.72 3.74 2.42
CA GLY A 106 -2.30 2.53 1.83
C GLY A 106 -3.62 2.85 1.15
N MET A 107 -3.61 2.93 -0.17
CA MET A 107 -4.87 2.99 -0.90
C MET A 107 -5.59 1.65 -0.83
N LYS A 108 -6.92 1.66 -0.82
CA LYS A 108 -7.68 0.44 -1.05
C LYS A 108 -7.48 0.05 -2.52
N GLY A 109 -7.24 -1.22 -2.78
CA GLY A 109 -6.68 -1.66 -4.07
C GLY A 109 -7.46 -2.77 -4.75
N ALA A 110 -6.79 -3.40 -5.71
CA ALA A 110 -7.30 -4.46 -6.58
C ALA A 110 -7.99 -5.61 -5.83
N LEU A 111 -7.44 -6.01 -4.68
CA LEU A 111 -7.94 -7.15 -3.92
C LEU A 111 -9.40 -6.97 -3.48
N SER A 112 -9.78 -5.75 -3.08
CA SER A 112 -11.16 -5.47 -2.67
C SER A 112 -12.14 -5.60 -3.84
N ILE A 113 -11.73 -5.18 -5.03
CA ILE A 113 -12.54 -5.26 -6.26
C ILE A 113 -12.71 -6.71 -6.70
N ILE A 114 -11.64 -7.51 -6.65
CA ILE A 114 -11.70 -8.93 -7.02
C ILE A 114 -12.65 -9.69 -6.06
N LEU A 115 -12.53 -9.44 -4.76
CA LEU A 115 -13.35 -10.13 -3.76
C LEU A 115 -14.84 -9.87 -3.93
N VAL A 116 -15.25 -8.66 -4.31
CA VAL A 116 -16.67 -8.36 -4.50
C VAL A 116 -17.24 -9.01 -5.75
N HIS A 117 -16.43 -9.13 -6.82
CA HIS A 117 -16.83 -9.82 -8.06
C HIS A 117 -16.90 -11.35 -7.92
N MET A 118 -16.24 -11.92 -6.91
CA MET A 118 -16.36 -13.34 -6.57
C MET A 118 -17.68 -13.67 -5.86
N ILE A 119 -18.48 -12.69 -5.47
CA ILE A 119 -19.79 -12.92 -4.85
C ILE A 119 -20.75 -13.50 -5.91
N PRO A 120 -21.47 -14.59 -5.59
CA PRO A 120 -22.41 -15.21 -6.53
C PRO A 120 -23.59 -14.29 -6.86
N ASP A 121 -24.07 -14.34 -8.11
CA ASP A 121 -25.17 -13.52 -8.62
C ASP A 121 -26.51 -13.78 -7.91
N SER A 122 -26.63 -14.86 -7.15
CA SER A 122 -27.81 -15.17 -6.34
C SER A 122 -28.00 -14.22 -5.14
N PHE A 123 -27.06 -13.32 -4.88
CA PHE A 123 -27.10 -12.41 -3.75
C PHE A 123 -27.85 -11.11 -4.09
N ALA A 124 -28.97 -10.87 -3.40
CA ALA A 124 -29.90 -9.77 -3.68
C ALA A 124 -29.31 -8.35 -3.58
N HIS A 125 -28.19 -8.16 -2.88
CA HIS A 125 -27.55 -6.86 -2.70
C HIS A 125 -26.20 -6.76 -3.41
N LYS A 126 -25.86 -7.69 -4.31
CA LYS A 126 -24.54 -7.73 -4.97
C LYS A 126 -24.17 -6.41 -5.63
N GLU A 127 -25.11 -5.83 -6.38
CA GLU A 127 -24.96 -4.55 -7.07
C GLU A 127 -24.57 -3.40 -6.12
N MET A 128 -25.25 -3.29 -4.97
CA MET A 128 -24.92 -2.32 -3.94
C MET A 128 -23.50 -2.54 -3.40
N PHE A 129 -23.12 -3.79 -3.10
CA PHE A 129 -21.79 -4.10 -2.59
C PHE A 129 -20.69 -3.78 -3.61
N GLU A 130 -20.92 -4.05 -4.88
CA GLU A 130 -20.00 -3.74 -5.98
C GLU A 130 -19.84 -2.23 -6.15
N ALA A 131 -20.94 -1.50 -6.29
CA ALA A 131 -20.94 -0.05 -6.45
C ALA A 131 -20.27 0.65 -5.25
N VAL A 132 -20.59 0.22 -4.02
CA VAL A 132 -19.99 0.78 -2.80
C VAL A 132 -18.50 0.48 -2.74
N THR A 133 -18.07 -0.75 -3.05
CA THR A 133 -16.66 -1.13 -3.00
C THR A 133 -15.84 -0.37 -4.04
N ILE A 134 -16.31 -0.30 -5.29
CA ILE A 134 -15.67 0.42 -6.38
C ILE A 134 -15.60 1.91 -6.03
N GLY A 135 -16.71 2.51 -5.60
CA GLY A 135 -16.77 3.92 -5.21
C GLY A 135 -15.81 4.26 -4.08
N VAL A 136 -15.71 3.40 -3.07
CA VAL A 136 -14.78 3.57 -1.94
C VAL A 136 -13.32 3.45 -2.38
N VAL A 137 -12.99 2.55 -3.32
CA VAL A 137 -11.63 2.42 -3.86
C VAL A 137 -11.26 3.68 -4.66
N VAL A 138 -12.11 4.09 -5.60
CA VAL A 138 -11.91 5.29 -6.42
C VAL A 138 -11.75 6.53 -5.54
N LEU A 139 -12.67 6.72 -4.59
CA LEU A 139 -12.61 7.85 -3.66
C LEU A 139 -11.32 7.83 -2.82
N SER A 140 -10.85 6.64 -2.40
CA SER A 140 -9.60 6.53 -1.64
C SER A 140 -8.37 6.94 -2.44
N ILE A 141 -8.31 6.61 -3.73
CA ILE A 141 -7.19 6.99 -4.61
C ILE A 141 -7.10 8.51 -4.70
N PHE A 142 -8.22 9.18 -5.00
CA PHE A 142 -8.25 10.63 -5.14
C PHE A 142 -8.05 11.36 -3.82
N VAL A 143 -8.79 10.97 -2.76
CA VAL A 143 -8.73 11.65 -1.47
C VAL A 143 -7.38 11.44 -0.81
N TYR A 144 -6.91 10.19 -0.68
CA TYR A 144 -5.65 9.94 0.02
C TYR A 144 -4.45 10.48 -0.75
N GLY A 145 -4.45 10.34 -2.09
CA GLY A 145 -3.41 10.91 -2.95
C GLY A 145 -3.34 12.43 -2.83
N THR A 146 -4.49 13.11 -2.90
CA THR A 146 -4.56 14.58 -2.77
C THR A 146 -4.16 15.02 -1.36
N THR A 147 -4.64 14.34 -0.31
CA THR A 147 -4.28 14.64 1.08
C THR A 147 -2.78 14.53 1.32
N LEU A 148 -2.13 13.46 0.84
CA LEU A 148 -0.68 13.31 0.97
C LEU A 148 0.09 14.33 0.13
N TRP A 149 -0.36 14.62 -1.09
CA TRP A 149 0.25 15.63 -1.95
C TRP A 149 0.22 17.03 -1.30
N ILE A 150 -0.94 17.43 -0.76
CA ILE A 150 -1.09 18.68 0.01
C ILE A 150 -0.18 18.65 1.23
N TYR A 151 -0.20 17.56 2.00
CA TYR A 151 0.62 17.44 3.20
C TYR A 151 2.11 17.63 2.88
N PHE A 152 2.65 16.95 1.87
CA PHE A 152 4.05 17.12 1.48
C PHE A 152 4.35 18.51 0.93
N THR A 153 3.44 19.10 0.16
CA THR A 153 3.65 20.44 -0.44
C THR A 153 3.65 21.55 0.61
N PHE A 154 2.76 21.49 1.61
CA PHE A 154 2.60 22.56 2.59
C PHE A 154 3.42 22.35 3.88
N PHE A 155 3.57 21.10 4.34
CA PHE A 155 4.25 20.81 5.60
C PHE A 155 5.71 20.37 5.40
N LYS A 156 6.06 19.77 4.26
CA LYS A 156 7.42 19.36 3.94
C LYS A 156 8.07 20.35 2.97
N LYS A 157 8.19 21.60 3.40
CA LYS A 157 9.04 22.59 2.74
C LYS A 157 10.48 22.12 2.93
N GLU A 158 11.01 21.41 1.93
CA GLU A 158 12.38 20.90 1.78
C GLU A 158 13.33 21.15 2.98
N ASP A 159 13.31 20.24 3.95
CA ASP A 159 14.56 19.87 4.63
C ASP A 159 15.31 18.89 3.70
N GLU A 160 15.71 19.36 2.51
CA GLU A 160 16.88 18.77 1.87
C GLU A 160 18.06 19.05 2.79
N LYS A 161 18.33 18.12 3.70
CA LYS A 161 19.67 18.01 4.29
C LYS A 161 20.61 17.75 3.13
N SER A 162 21.20 18.82 2.59
CA SER A 162 22.23 18.73 1.57
C SER A 162 23.25 17.72 2.05
N ILE A 163 23.34 16.58 1.36
CA ILE A 163 24.31 15.52 1.65
C ILE A 163 25.75 16.01 1.31
N PHE A 164 25.88 17.24 0.81
CA PHE A 164 27.13 17.91 0.42
C PHE A 164 27.40 19.19 1.22
N LYS A 165 27.44 19.11 2.56
CA LYS A 165 28.23 20.06 3.37
C LYS A 165 29.44 19.34 3.93
N HIS A 166 30.52 19.35 3.14
CA HIS A 166 31.89 19.24 3.63
C HIS A 166 32.40 20.62 4.02
#